data_AF-A0A8D9BZN7-F1
#
_entry.id   AF-A0A8D9BZN7-F1
#
_cell.length_a   1.000
_cell.length_b   1.000
_cell.length_c   1.000
_cell.angle_alpha   90.00
_cell.angle_beta   90.00
_cell.angle_gamma   90.00
#
_symmetry.space_group_name_H-M   'P 1'
#
loop_
_entity.id
_entity.type
_entity.pdbx_description
1 polymer ?
#
loop_
_entity_poly.entity_id
_entity_poly.type
_entity_poly.pdbx_seq_one_letter_code
_entity_poly.pdbx_strand_id
1 'polypeptide(L)'
;MLRDINIIVVIVYLSIFLDNILLTVVVPIIPDYLFWLENPNISLNITKSSTPNVKDITLDQSEVLGNENGKIGILLASKALIQIIINPLIGVLTQYLGYNVILFLGSVNLLIATLLFAIGDNYLMLLLARSLQGFASACISVSGMCIVAEQYDDEVHRSKVMGVVLGSIALGVLTGYPVGGFLYDFLNKAAPFILIAVLVLLDIGLQLTFMN
;
A
#
# COMPACT_ATOMS: atom_id res chain seq x y z
N MET A 1 -3.28 27.03 -18.50
CA MET A 1 -2.29 27.38 -17.46
C MET A 1 -2.82 27.14 -16.05
N LEU A 2 -3.74 27.94 -15.49
CA LEU A 2 -4.28 27.70 -14.13
C LEU A 2 -5.09 26.39 -14.00
N ARG A 3 -5.80 25.99 -15.06
CA ARG A 3 -6.59 24.75 -15.08
C ARG A 3 -5.70 23.50 -15.08
N ASP A 4 -4.50 23.58 -15.65
CA ASP A 4 -3.57 22.46 -15.76
C ASP A 4 -2.86 22.19 -14.42
N ILE A 5 -2.52 23.26 -13.69
CA ILE A 5 -1.96 23.20 -12.32
C ILE A 5 -2.89 22.47 -11.36
N ASN A 6 -4.18 22.85 -11.34
CA ASN A 6 -5.15 22.20 -10.47
C ASN A 6 -5.35 20.72 -10.79
N ILE A 7 -5.26 20.33 -12.07
CA ILE A 7 -5.36 18.92 -12.48
C ILE A 7 -4.15 18.14 -11.99
N ILE A 8 -2.94 18.68 -12.10
CA ILE A 8 -1.72 17.99 -11.63
C ILE A 8 -1.77 17.78 -10.11
N VAL A 9 -2.21 18.77 -9.33
CA VAL A 9 -2.39 18.63 -7.88
C VAL A 9 -3.41 17.52 -7.55
N VAL A 10 -4.50 17.42 -8.31
CA VAL A 10 -5.50 16.36 -8.14
C VAL A 10 -4.92 14.98 -8.46
N ILE A 11 -4.07 14.87 -9.48
CA ILE A 11 -3.37 13.61 -9.81
C ILE A 11 -2.44 13.22 -8.66
N VAL A 12 -1.61 14.14 -8.18
CA VAL A 12 -0.72 13.89 -7.02
C VAL A 12 -1.52 13.47 -5.79
N TYR A 13 -2.64 14.15 -5.53
CA TYR A 13 -3.57 13.82 -4.45
C TYR A 13 -4.08 12.38 -4.61
N LEU A 14 -4.50 11.99 -5.82
CA LEU A 14 -5.03 10.66 -6.11
C LEU A 14 -3.96 9.58 -5.95
N SER A 15 -2.73 9.81 -6.42
CA SER A 15 -1.63 8.86 -6.25
C SER A 15 -1.27 8.62 -4.78
N ILE A 16 -1.18 9.68 -3.96
CA ILE A 16 -0.93 9.56 -2.52
C ILE A 16 -2.11 8.88 -1.81
N PHE A 17 -3.34 9.23 -2.18
CA PHE A 17 -4.54 8.58 -1.68
C PHE A 17 -4.51 7.07 -1.94
N LEU A 18 -4.19 6.65 -3.16
CA LEU A 18 -4.17 5.24 -3.58
C LEU A 18 -3.02 4.43 -2.94
N ASP A 19 -1.85 5.04 -2.69
CA ASP A 19 -0.81 4.35 -1.90
C ASP A 19 -1.29 4.10 -0.46
N ASN A 20 -1.98 5.07 0.15
CA ASN A 20 -2.46 4.96 1.52
C ASN A 20 -3.71 4.07 1.68
N ILE A 21 -4.56 3.99 0.65
CA ILE A 21 -5.65 3.01 0.65
C ILE A 21 -5.09 1.59 0.57
N LEU A 22 -4.08 1.35 -0.29
CA LEU A 22 -3.43 0.04 -0.36
C LEU A 22 -2.72 -0.29 0.96
N LEU A 23 -2.02 0.68 1.56
CA LEU A 23 -1.35 0.49 2.85
C LEU A 23 -2.30 -0.08 3.90
N THR A 24 -3.49 0.52 4.03
CA THR A 24 -4.45 0.22 5.09
C THR A 24 -5.38 -0.93 4.78
N VAL A 25 -5.70 -1.20 3.52
CA VAL A 25 -6.40 -2.43 3.10
C VAL A 25 -5.56 -3.67 3.41
N VAL A 26 -4.24 -3.58 3.22
CA VAL A 26 -3.35 -4.72 3.43
C VAL A 26 -3.18 -5.05 4.94
N VAL A 27 -3.26 -4.07 5.85
CA VAL A 27 -3.06 -4.27 7.30
C VAL A 27 -3.99 -5.31 7.94
N PRO A 28 -5.32 -5.26 7.76
CA PRO A 28 -6.22 -6.26 8.33
C PRO A 28 -6.20 -7.61 7.60
N ILE A 29 -5.78 -7.64 6.32
CA ILE A 29 -5.82 -8.85 5.49
C ILE A 29 -4.62 -9.77 5.79
N ILE A 30 -3.43 -9.23 6.02
CA ILE A 30 -2.19 -10.03 6.21
C ILE A 30 -2.31 -11.07 7.34
N PRO A 31 -2.78 -10.74 8.56
CA PRO A 31 -2.79 -11.70 9.65
C PRO A 31 -3.66 -12.92 9.32
N ASP A 32 -4.86 -12.68 8.78
CA ASP A 32 -5.76 -13.76 8.36
C ASP A 32 -5.12 -14.56 7.22
N TYR A 33 -4.50 -13.89 6.24
CA TYR A 33 -3.83 -14.57 5.14
C TYR A 33 -2.68 -15.49 5.58
N LEU A 34 -1.83 -15.02 6.50
CA LEU A 34 -0.71 -15.81 7.00
C LEU A 34 -1.18 -17.02 7.81
N PHE A 35 -2.26 -16.85 8.60
CA PHE A 35 -2.86 -17.93 9.36
C PHE A 35 -3.28 -19.10 8.46
N TRP A 36 -3.91 -18.82 7.31
CA TRP A 36 -4.32 -19.84 6.34
C TRP A 36 -3.13 -20.52 5.64
N LEU A 37 -2.01 -19.82 5.44
CA LEU A 37 -0.80 -20.39 4.85
C LEU A 37 -0.03 -21.30 5.82
N GLU A 38 0.02 -20.93 7.10
CA GLU A 38 0.78 -21.67 8.12
C GLU A 38 -0.01 -22.91 8.62
N ASN A 39 -1.35 -22.89 8.50
CA ASN A 39 -2.23 -23.95 8.99
C ASN A 39 -3.12 -24.62 7.91
N PRO A 40 -2.54 -25.23 6.85
CA PRO A 40 -3.33 -25.86 5.78
C PRO A 40 -4.21 -27.02 6.30
N ASN A 41 -3.80 -27.69 7.39
CA ASN A 41 -4.45 -28.89 7.92
C ASN A 41 -5.66 -28.63 8.85
N ILE A 42 -5.87 -27.38 9.32
CA ILE A 42 -7.02 -27.05 10.19
C ILE A 42 -8.34 -27.20 9.43
N SER A 43 -8.34 -26.92 8.13
CA SER A 43 -9.50 -27.14 7.24
C SER A 43 -10.00 -28.60 7.20
N LEU A 44 -9.10 -29.58 7.39
CA LEU A 44 -9.41 -31.01 7.36
C LEU A 44 -9.86 -31.58 8.72
N ASN A 45 -9.45 -30.95 9.83
CA ASN A 45 -9.77 -31.40 11.19
C ASN A 45 -11.07 -30.80 11.75
N ILE A 46 -11.50 -29.61 11.30
CA ILE A 46 -12.80 -29.04 11.73
C ILE A 46 -13.97 -29.93 11.27
N THR A 47 -13.82 -30.65 10.17
CA THR A 47 -14.80 -31.67 9.74
C THR A 47 -14.74 -32.99 10.52
N LYS A 48 -13.77 -33.20 11.42
CA LYS A 48 -13.53 -34.51 12.06
C LYS A 48 -13.44 -34.55 13.58
N SER A 49 -13.42 -33.44 14.31
CA SER A 49 -13.22 -33.51 15.78
C SER A 49 -14.19 -32.66 16.59
N SER A 50 -15.32 -33.27 16.95
CA SER A 50 -16.14 -32.86 18.09
C SER A 50 -15.57 -33.48 19.37
N THR A 51 -14.61 -32.80 20.03
CA THR A 51 -14.34 -32.78 21.50
C THR A 51 -12.93 -32.23 21.77
N PRO A 52 -12.76 -31.10 22.50
CA PRO A 52 -11.43 -30.64 22.92
C PRO A 52 -11.05 -31.23 24.28
N ASN A 53 -9.82 -31.73 24.43
CA ASN A 53 -9.20 -32.06 25.71
C ASN A 53 -8.13 -30.99 26.01
N VAL A 54 -8.27 -30.29 27.13
CA VAL A 54 -7.83 -28.89 27.33
C VAL A 54 -6.45 -28.73 27.99
N LYS A 55 -5.60 -29.78 28.08
CA LYS A 55 -4.44 -29.74 29.01
C LYS A 55 -3.01 -29.75 28.46
N ASP A 56 -2.78 -29.88 27.15
CA ASP A 56 -1.42 -29.87 26.57
C ASP A 56 -1.08 -28.58 25.77
N ILE A 57 -1.90 -27.54 25.90
CA ILE A 57 -1.93 -26.37 24.97
C ILE A 57 -0.99 -25.22 25.39
N THR A 58 -0.34 -25.25 26.55
CA THR A 58 0.19 -24.00 27.16
C THR A 58 1.68 -23.71 27.02
N LEU A 59 2.52 -24.59 26.47
CA LEU A 59 3.98 -24.33 26.31
C LEU A 59 4.42 -24.21 24.85
N ASP A 60 3.87 -25.03 23.95
CA ASP A 60 4.16 -24.97 22.51
C ASP A 60 3.43 -23.81 21.81
N GLN A 61 2.27 -23.42 22.33
CA GLN A 61 1.46 -22.35 21.75
C GLN A 61 2.08 -20.96 21.91
N SER A 62 2.86 -20.71 22.97
CA SER A 62 3.57 -19.45 23.18
C SER A 62 4.74 -19.22 22.23
N GLU A 63 5.42 -20.28 21.80
CA GLU A 63 6.57 -20.19 20.89
C GLU A 63 6.12 -20.11 19.41
N VAL A 64 5.04 -20.84 19.06
CA VAL A 64 4.36 -20.73 17.76
C VAL A 64 3.72 -19.35 17.59
N LEU A 65 3.01 -18.84 18.60
CA LEU A 65 2.46 -17.48 18.56
C LEU A 65 3.55 -16.39 18.52
N GLY A 66 4.71 -16.63 19.13
CA GLY A 66 5.85 -15.69 19.07
C GLY A 66 6.45 -15.58 17.65
N ASN A 67 6.59 -16.70 16.95
CA ASN A 67 7.11 -16.74 15.59
C ASN A 67 6.10 -16.22 14.55
N GLU A 68 4.82 -16.56 14.68
CA GLU A 68 3.75 -16.05 13.80
C GLU A 68 3.59 -14.52 13.89
N ASN A 69 3.58 -13.97 15.11
CA ASN A 69 3.51 -12.52 15.30
C ASN A 69 4.77 -11.79 14.81
N GLY A 70 5.95 -12.43 14.91
CA GLY A 70 7.20 -11.90 14.39
C GLY A 70 7.20 -11.73 12.86
N LYS A 71 6.67 -12.72 12.12
CA LYS A 71 6.55 -12.64 10.66
C LYS A 71 5.62 -11.52 10.20
N ILE A 72 4.47 -11.34 10.87
CA ILE A 72 3.53 -10.24 10.57
C ILE A 72 4.21 -8.89 10.82
N GLY A 73 4.93 -8.76 11.95
CA GLY A 73 5.68 -7.56 12.28
C GLY A 73 6.74 -7.20 11.24
N ILE A 74 7.54 -8.18 10.79
CA ILE A 74 8.55 -8.00 9.74
C ILE A 74 7.89 -7.60 8.42
N LEU A 75 6.79 -8.24 8.05
CA LEU A 75 6.08 -7.95 6.80
C LEU A 75 5.52 -6.53 6.80
N LEU A 76 4.90 -6.09 7.90
CA LEU A 76 4.40 -4.71 8.05
C LEU A 76 5.55 -3.68 8.07
N ALA A 77 6.66 -3.99 8.75
CA ALA A 77 7.82 -3.11 8.83
C ALA A 77 8.59 -2.98 7.50
N SER A 78 8.54 -4.00 6.64
CA SER A 78 9.31 -4.05 5.38
C SER A 78 9.03 -2.84 4.48
N LYS A 79 7.76 -2.40 4.37
CA LYS A 79 7.40 -1.18 3.62
C LYS A 79 8.16 0.03 4.15
N ALA A 80 8.10 0.26 5.47
CA ALA A 80 8.69 1.43 6.11
C ALA A 80 10.21 1.42 5.99
N LEU A 81 10.84 0.25 6.15
CA LEU A 81 12.29 0.10 5.98
C LEU A 81 12.75 0.47 4.57
N ILE A 82 12.10 -0.09 3.54
CA ILE A 82 12.42 0.23 2.15
C ILE A 82 12.15 1.72 1.88
N GLN A 83 11.02 2.26 2.34
CA GLN A 83 10.69 3.67 2.13
C GLN A 83 11.71 4.61 2.75
N ILE A 84 12.17 4.34 3.99
CA ILE A 84 13.19 5.15 4.66
C ILE A 84 14.51 5.16 3.86
N ILE A 85 14.92 4.01 3.33
CA ILE A 85 16.16 3.89 2.55
C ILE A 85 16.03 4.58 1.19
N ILE A 86 14.88 4.45 0.54
CA ILE A 86 14.67 4.92 -0.84
C ILE A 86 14.33 6.41 -0.90
N ASN A 87 13.66 7.00 0.10
CA ASN A 87 13.33 8.43 0.13
C ASN A 87 14.49 9.38 -0.22
N PRO A 88 15.68 9.30 0.43
CA PRO A 88 16.82 10.16 0.08
C PRO A 88 17.36 9.88 -1.33
N LEU A 89 17.32 8.62 -1.79
CA LEU A 89 17.76 8.24 -3.14
C LEU A 89 16.88 8.89 -4.21
N ILE A 90 15.56 8.85 -4.03
CA ILE A 90 14.62 9.49 -4.94
C ILE A 90 14.79 11.01 -4.95
N GLY A 91 15.07 11.61 -3.79
CA GLY A 91 15.37 13.04 -3.69
C GLY A 91 16.51 13.48 -4.62
N VAL A 92 17.57 12.67 -4.75
CA VAL A 92 18.66 12.92 -5.70
C VAL A 92 18.24 12.57 -7.13
N LEU A 93 17.52 11.48 -7.32
CA LEU A 93 17.08 11.00 -8.64
C LEU A 93 16.17 12.00 -9.36
N THR A 94 15.37 12.77 -8.62
CA THR A 94 14.48 13.80 -9.18
C THR A 94 15.23 14.91 -9.93
N GLN A 95 16.50 15.17 -9.60
CA GLN A 95 17.33 16.15 -10.31
C GLN A 95 17.70 15.70 -11.74
N TYR A 96 17.71 14.39 -12.00
CA TYR A 96 18.12 13.83 -13.30
C TYR A 96 16.95 13.44 -14.19
N LEU A 97 15.90 12.84 -13.63
CA LEU A 97 14.76 12.31 -14.41
C LEU A 97 13.55 13.24 -14.42
N GLY A 98 13.55 14.28 -13.58
CA GLY A 98 12.39 15.14 -13.35
C GLY A 98 11.32 14.49 -12.46
N TYR A 99 10.46 15.32 -11.88
CA TYR A 99 9.47 14.87 -10.91
C TYR A 99 8.34 14.04 -11.54
N ASN A 100 7.87 14.44 -12.73
CA ASN A 100 6.74 13.78 -13.41
C ASN A 100 7.04 12.31 -13.76
N VAL A 101 8.25 12.04 -14.28
CA VAL A 101 8.67 10.69 -14.67
C VAL A 101 8.78 9.78 -13.44
N ILE A 102 9.28 10.31 -12.31
CA ILE A 102 9.41 9.54 -11.08
C ILE A 102 8.05 9.23 -10.46
N LEU A 103 7.10 10.18 -10.49
CA LEU A 103 5.73 9.93 -10.04
C LEU A 103 5.09 8.80 -10.86
N PHE A 104 5.26 8.83 -12.18
CA PHE A 104 4.78 7.81 -13.09
C PHE A 104 5.40 6.43 -12.80
N LEU A 105 6.72 6.35 -12.67
CA LEU A 105 7.41 5.11 -12.31
C LEU A 105 6.97 4.58 -10.94
N GLY A 106 6.74 5.46 -9.97
CA GLY A 106 6.18 5.12 -8.67
C GLY A 106 4.79 4.50 -8.78
N SER A 107 3.91 5.10 -9.59
CA SER A 107 2.53 4.65 -9.79
C SER A 107 2.47 3.32 -10.54
N VAL A 108 3.33 3.12 -11.54
CA VAL A 108 3.48 1.82 -12.23
C VAL A 108 3.98 0.75 -11.27
N ASN A 109 4.96 1.06 -10.41
CA ASN A 109 5.42 0.12 -9.39
C ASN A 109 4.31 -0.18 -8.36
N LEU A 110 3.52 0.82 -7.95
CA LEU A 110 2.37 0.63 -7.09
C LEU A 110 1.35 -0.34 -7.70
N LEU A 111 1.09 -0.23 -9.02
CA LEU A 111 0.23 -1.16 -9.75
C LEU A 111 0.77 -2.59 -9.68
N ILE A 112 2.07 -2.78 -9.94
CA ILE A 112 2.73 -4.09 -9.87
C ILE A 112 2.64 -4.68 -8.46
N ALA A 113 2.92 -3.88 -7.43
CA ALA A 113 2.79 -4.31 -6.03
C ALA A 113 1.35 -4.71 -5.70
N THR A 114 0.36 -3.96 -6.16
CA THR A 114 -1.07 -4.24 -5.96
C THR A 114 -1.48 -5.55 -6.63
N LEU A 115 -1.03 -5.78 -7.86
CA LEU A 115 -1.29 -7.03 -8.57
C LEU A 115 -0.64 -8.22 -7.85
N LEU A 116 0.60 -8.08 -7.36
CA LEU A 116 1.27 -9.11 -6.57
C LEU A 116 0.51 -9.46 -5.29
N PHE A 117 -0.14 -8.49 -4.64
CA PHE A 117 -1.04 -8.78 -3.50
C PHE A 117 -2.29 -9.56 -3.93
N ALA A 118 -2.82 -9.30 -5.12
CA ALA A 118 -4.01 -9.98 -5.62
C ALA A 118 -3.78 -11.47 -5.92
N ILE A 119 -2.57 -11.85 -6.35
CA ILE A 119 -2.18 -13.23 -6.71
C ILE A 119 -1.24 -13.89 -5.69
N GLY A 120 -1.00 -13.25 -4.55
CA GLY A 120 0.13 -13.56 -3.67
C GLY A 120 -0.04 -14.81 -2.82
N ASP A 121 0.22 -16.01 -3.32
CA ASP A 121 -0.03 -17.28 -2.59
C ASP A 121 1.02 -17.66 -1.53
N ASN A 122 2.08 -16.88 -1.35
CA ASN A 122 3.19 -17.22 -0.46
C ASN A 122 3.66 -16.01 0.38
N TYR A 123 4.16 -16.28 1.59
CA TYR A 123 4.71 -15.24 2.49
C TYR A 123 5.77 -14.38 1.82
N LEU A 124 6.72 -15.00 1.09
CA LEU A 124 7.78 -14.27 0.39
C LEU A 124 7.23 -13.35 -0.72
N MET A 125 6.13 -13.75 -1.37
CA MET A 125 5.50 -12.94 -2.41
C MET A 125 4.83 -11.70 -1.81
N LEU A 126 4.17 -11.85 -0.66
CA LEU A 126 3.61 -10.72 0.09
C LEU A 126 4.68 -9.78 0.65
N LEU A 127 5.80 -10.35 1.13
CA LEU A 127 6.95 -9.58 1.59
C LEU A 127 7.57 -8.77 0.45
N LEU A 128 7.71 -9.38 -0.73
CA LEU A 128 8.15 -8.68 -1.95
C LEU A 128 7.15 -7.60 -2.38
N ALA A 129 5.85 -7.90 -2.39
CA ALA A 129 4.82 -6.93 -2.72
C ALA A 129 4.85 -5.72 -1.76
N ARG A 130 5.03 -5.95 -0.46
CA ARG A 130 5.20 -4.86 0.53
C ARG A 130 6.47 -4.05 0.32
N SER A 131 7.57 -4.72 -0.02
CA SER A 131 8.84 -4.05 -0.28
C SER A 131 8.75 -3.16 -1.53
N LEU A 132 8.12 -3.65 -2.60
CA LEU A 132 7.82 -2.89 -3.81
C LEU A 132 6.87 -1.71 -3.53
N GLN A 133 5.86 -1.90 -2.67
CA GLN A 133 5.01 -0.81 -2.21
C GLN A 133 5.83 0.26 -1.46
N GLY A 134 6.80 -0.13 -0.62
CA GLY A 134 7.68 0.84 0.06
C GLY A 134 8.48 1.69 -0.93
N PHE A 135 9.00 1.08 -2.00
CA PHE A 135 9.68 1.78 -3.08
C PHE A 135 8.71 2.71 -3.83
N ALA A 136 7.53 2.22 -4.21
CA ALA A 136 6.51 3.01 -4.89
C ALA A 136 6.07 4.23 -4.06
N SER A 137 5.84 4.02 -2.76
CA SER A 137 5.48 5.04 -1.79
C SER A 137 6.56 6.13 -1.68
N ALA A 138 7.84 5.75 -1.69
CA ALA A 138 8.94 6.71 -1.72
C ALA A 138 8.94 7.56 -3.00
N CYS A 139 8.76 6.93 -4.17
CA CYS A 139 8.65 7.64 -5.43
C CYS A 139 7.48 8.62 -5.43
N ILE A 140 6.28 8.16 -5.07
CA ILE A 140 5.03 8.94 -5.12
C ILE A 140 5.07 10.09 -4.12
N SER A 141 5.45 9.84 -2.87
CA SER A 141 5.43 10.87 -1.82
C SER A 141 6.46 11.97 -2.06
N VAL A 142 7.69 11.60 -2.44
CA VAL A 142 8.76 12.59 -2.70
C VAL A 142 8.46 13.40 -3.96
N SER A 143 8.21 12.74 -5.10
CA SER A 143 7.96 13.46 -6.35
C SER A 143 6.66 14.25 -6.33
N GLY A 144 5.60 13.70 -5.76
CA GLY A 144 4.31 14.38 -5.65
C GLY A 144 4.39 15.69 -4.87
N MET A 145 5.07 15.67 -3.71
CA MET A 145 5.25 16.89 -2.92
C MET A 145 6.18 17.90 -3.60
N CYS A 146 7.19 17.45 -4.36
CA CYS A 146 8.02 18.35 -5.17
C CYS A 146 7.23 19.03 -6.29
N ILE A 147 6.36 18.30 -6.99
CA ILE A 147 5.49 18.86 -8.05
C ILE A 147 4.59 19.95 -7.48
N VAL A 148 3.97 19.69 -6.33
CA VAL A 148 3.13 20.68 -5.63
C VAL A 148 3.98 21.86 -5.16
N ALA A 149 5.24 21.63 -4.75
CA ALA A 149 6.12 22.70 -4.31
C ALA A 149 6.53 23.65 -5.43
N GLU A 150 6.73 23.12 -6.65
CA GLU A 150 7.19 23.86 -7.83
C GLU A 150 6.07 24.68 -8.48
N GLN A 151 4.80 24.29 -8.29
CA GLN A 151 3.66 24.96 -8.91
C GLN A 151 3.17 26.21 -8.18
N TYR A 152 3.60 26.43 -6.93
CA TYR A 152 3.14 27.54 -6.10
C TYR A 152 4.32 28.29 -5.46
N ASP A 153 4.60 29.49 -5.97
CA ASP A 153 5.66 30.37 -5.44
C ASP A 153 5.31 30.98 -4.07
N ASP A 154 4.02 31.26 -3.83
CA ASP A 154 3.56 31.84 -2.56
C ASP A 154 3.52 30.78 -1.47
N GLU A 155 4.33 30.96 -0.42
CA GLU A 155 4.43 30.08 0.73
C GLU A 155 3.07 29.81 1.41
N VAL A 156 2.19 30.81 1.47
CA VAL A 156 0.88 30.69 2.12
C VAL A 156 -0.06 29.82 1.28
N HIS A 157 -0.05 29.97 -0.04
CA HIS A 157 -0.85 29.12 -0.92
C HIS A 157 -0.27 27.72 -1.04
N ARG A 158 1.06 27.60 -1.16
CA ARG A 158 1.77 26.32 -1.23
C ARG A 158 1.51 25.45 -0.01
N SER A 159 1.63 26.01 1.19
CA SER A 159 1.39 25.28 2.44
C SER A 159 -0.07 24.81 2.58
N LYS A 160 -1.04 25.61 2.13
CA LYS A 160 -2.46 25.20 2.08
C LYS A 160 -2.67 24.02 1.14
N VAL A 161 -2.13 24.09 -0.08
CA VAL A 161 -2.30 23.02 -1.08
C VAL A 161 -1.58 21.74 -0.63
N MET A 162 -0.35 21.87 -0.10
CA MET A 162 0.37 20.75 0.51
C MET A 162 -0.42 20.13 1.67
N GLY A 163 -1.08 20.94 2.50
CA GLY A 163 -1.97 20.45 3.56
C GLY A 163 -3.15 19.65 3.02
N VAL A 164 -3.77 20.11 1.92
CA VAL A 164 -4.85 19.37 1.24
C VAL A 164 -4.33 18.05 0.68
N VAL A 165 -3.17 18.05 0.02
CA VAL A 165 -2.53 16.85 -0.53
C VAL A 165 -2.16 15.86 0.57
N LEU A 166 -1.58 16.31 1.68
CA LEU A 166 -1.30 15.46 2.85
C LEU A 166 -2.60 14.95 3.51
N GLY A 167 -3.69 15.71 3.42
CA GLY A 167 -5.02 15.26 3.83
C GLY A 167 -5.50 13.99 3.12
N SER A 168 -5.01 13.73 1.89
CA SER A 168 -5.28 12.48 1.16
C SER A 168 -4.79 11.23 1.91
N ILE A 169 -3.71 11.34 2.69
CA ILE A 169 -3.16 10.25 3.51
C ILE A 169 -4.21 9.83 4.55
N ALA A 170 -4.74 10.80 5.29
CA ALA A 170 -5.75 10.55 6.31
C ALA A 170 -7.03 9.97 5.70
N LEU A 171 -7.45 10.47 4.53
CA LEU A 171 -8.61 9.95 3.82
C LEU A 171 -8.38 8.55 3.26
N GLY A 172 -7.19 8.24 2.73
CA GLY A 172 -6.82 6.90 2.28
C GLY A 172 -6.82 5.91 3.43
N VAL A 173 -6.28 6.30 4.59
CA VAL A 173 -6.31 5.49 5.82
C VAL A 173 -7.74 5.27 6.32
N LEU A 174 -8.55 6.32 6.34
CA LEU A 174 -9.95 6.27 6.78
C LEU A 174 -10.80 5.36 5.89
N THR A 175 -10.60 5.44 4.57
CA THR A 175 -11.39 4.67 3.59
C THR A 175 -10.86 3.26 3.41
N GLY A 176 -9.57 3.01 3.60
CA GLY A 176 -8.98 1.70 3.34
C GLY A 176 -9.38 0.62 4.35
N TYR A 177 -9.53 0.92 5.65
CA TYR A 177 -9.99 -0.12 6.60
C TYR A 177 -11.41 -0.63 6.28
N PRO A 178 -12.43 0.25 6.06
CA PRO A 178 -13.76 -0.20 5.66
C PRO A 178 -13.77 -0.92 4.31
N VAL A 179 -13.06 -0.40 3.31
CA VAL A 179 -13.02 -1.00 1.96
C VAL A 179 -12.34 -2.38 2.03
N GLY A 180 -11.25 -2.51 2.77
CA GLY A 180 -10.52 -3.76 2.94
C GLY A 180 -11.36 -4.83 3.62
N GLY A 181 -11.99 -4.50 4.75
CA GLY A 181 -12.83 -5.46 5.48
C GLY A 181 -14.09 -5.85 4.70
N PHE A 182 -14.84 -4.86 4.18
CA PHE A 182 -16.09 -5.14 3.49
C PHE A 182 -15.91 -5.90 2.18
N LEU A 183 -14.89 -5.58 1.35
CA LEU A 183 -14.69 -6.32 0.09
C LEU A 183 -14.13 -7.72 0.32
N TYR A 184 -13.32 -7.91 1.36
CA TYR A 184 -12.77 -9.21 1.71
C TYR A 184 -13.88 -10.22 2.04
N ASP A 185 -14.88 -9.78 2.80
CA ASP A 185 -15.99 -10.63 3.25
C ASP A 185 -16.95 -11.03 2.11
N PHE A 186 -17.11 -10.19 1.08
CA PHE A 186 -18.17 -10.36 0.07
C PHE A 186 -17.71 -10.89 -1.30
N LEU A 187 -16.48 -10.64 -1.76
CA LEU A 187 -16.09 -10.85 -3.18
C LEU A 187 -14.81 -11.66 -3.44
N ASN A 188 -14.22 -12.32 -2.43
CA ASN A 188 -12.90 -12.97 -2.40
C ASN A 188 -11.74 -12.08 -1.94
N LYS A 189 -10.70 -12.76 -1.43
CA LYS A 189 -9.42 -12.20 -0.99
C LYS A 189 -8.77 -11.22 -1.98
N ALA A 190 -8.93 -11.46 -3.29
CA ALA A 190 -8.33 -10.64 -4.35
C ALA A 190 -9.15 -9.37 -4.71
N ALA A 191 -10.43 -9.30 -4.32
CA ALA A 191 -11.34 -8.23 -4.69
C ALA A 191 -10.85 -6.82 -4.31
N PRO A 192 -10.41 -6.55 -3.06
CA PRO A 192 -9.97 -5.21 -2.69
C PRO A 192 -8.71 -4.78 -3.47
N PHE A 193 -7.80 -5.71 -3.74
CA PHE A 193 -6.59 -5.44 -4.52
C PHE A 193 -6.90 -5.15 -5.99
N ILE A 194 -7.80 -5.90 -6.61
CA ILE A 194 -8.20 -5.66 -8.00
C ILE A 194 -8.89 -4.30 -8.14
N LEU A 195 -9.76 -3.93 -7.20
CA LEU A 195 -10.39 -2.61 -7.21
C LEU A 195 -9.34 -1.49 -7.16
N ILE A 196 -8.36 -1.59 -6.26
CA ILE A 196 -7.28 -0.60 -6.16
C ILE A 196 -6.43 -0.61 -7.43
N ALA A 197 -6.12 -1.78 -8.00
CA ALA A 197 -5.35 -1.88 -9.23
C ALA A 197 -6.04 -1.16 -10.40
N VAL A 198 -7.36 -1.27 -10.52
CA VAL A 198 -8.14 -0.53 -11.53
C VAL A 198 -8.04 0.97 -11.29
N LEU A 199 -8.17 1.43 -10.04
CA LEU A 199 -8.05 2.86 -9.71
C LEU A 199 -6.64 3.40 -9.98
N VAL A 200 -5.59 2.64 -9.66
CA VAL A 200 -4.20 2.99 -9.97
C VAL A 200 -3.97 3.03 -11.47
N LEU A 201 -4.55 2.10 -12.24
CA LEU A 201 -4.46 2.11 -13.69
C LEU A 201 -5.12 3.36 -14.30
N LEU A 202 -6.27 3.78 -13.75
CA LEU A 202 -6.91 5.04 -14.15
C LEU A 202 -6.04 6.24 -13.79
N ASP A 203 -5.42 6.27 -12.61
CA ASP A 203 -4.49 7.34 -12.19
C ASP A 203 -3.27 7.43 -13.13
N ILE A 204 -2.68 6.29 -13.51
CA ILE A 204 -1.60 6.22 -14.52
C ILE A 204 -2.07 6.77 -15.88
N GLY A 205 -3.30 6.46 -16.29
CA GLY A 205 -3.89 7.01 -17.51
C GLY A 205 -3.99 8.53 -17.46
N LEU A 206 -4.42 9.09 -16.32
CA LEU A 206 -4.48 10.53 -16.10
C LEU A 206 -3.07 11.16 -16.15
N GLN A 207 -2.09 10.55 -15.48
CA GLN A 207 -0.69 11.00 -15.50
C GLN A 207 -0.15 11.09 -16.94
N LEU A 208 -0.38 10.07 -17.77
CA LEU A 208 0.07 10.08 -19.18
C LEU A 208 -0.57 11.19 -20.01
N THR A 209 -1.83 11.51 -19.76
CA THR A 209 -2.55 12.54 -20.54
C THR A 209 -2.23 13.97 -20.12
N PHE A 210 -1.92 14.21 -18.84
CA PHE A 210 -1.80 15.57 -18.29
C PHE A 210 -0.38 15.95 -17.84
N MET A 211 0.53 14.99 -17.65
CA MET A 211 1.90 15.23 -17.17
C MET A 211 2.97 14.98 -18.25
N ASN A 212 2.56 14.71 -19.49
CA ASN A 212 3.44 14.50 -20.66
C ASN A 212 3.57 15.75 -21.53
#